data_AF-A0A1X4HS80-F1
#
_entry.id   AF-A0A1X4HS80-F1
#
_cell.length_a   1.000
_cell.length_b   1.000
_cell.length_c   1.000
_cell.angle_alpha   90.00
_cell.angle_beta   90.00
_cell.angle_gamma   90.00
#
_symmetry.space_group_name_H-M   'P 1'
#
loop_
_entity.id
_entity.type
_entity.pdbx_description
1 polymer ?
#
loop_
_entity_poly.entity_id
_entity_poly.type
_entity_poly.pdbx_seq_one_letter_code
_entity_poly.pdbx_strand_id
1 'polypeptide(L)'
;MTEDSALEAAQLHCRSLQEALDGFRRSGLPRIADWGGRLAAVLTDGGRLLAAGNGGSAAQAQHLTAELVGRYRRGGGAPSA
;
A
#
# COMPACT_ATOMS: atom_id res chain seq x y z
N MET A 1 0.51 31.60 -22.03
CA MET A 1 -0.67 31.58 -21.13
C MET A 1 -1.08 30.16 -20.72
N THR A 2 -0.94 29.13 -21.57
CA THR A 2 -1.18 27.72 -21.21
C THR A 2 -0.03 27.09 -20.40
N GLU A 3 1.22 27.48 -20.67
CA GLU A 3 2.39 26.98 -19.91
C GLU A 3 2.41 27.46 -18.45
N ASP A 4 2.04 28.72 -18.19
CA ASP A 4 1.93 29.26 -16.82
C ASP A 4 0.87 28.50 -16.00
N SER A 5 -0.28 28.19 -16.60
CA SER A 5 -1.34 27.42 -15.92
C SER A 5 -0.94 25.97 -15.62
N ALA A 6 -0.18 25.32 -16.51
CA ALA A 6 0.34 23.98 -16.27
C ALA A 6 1.38 23.97 -15.14
N LEU A 7 2.25 24.98 -15.09
CA LEU A 7 3.23 25.14 -14.02
C LEU A 7 2.56 25.39 -12.66
N GLU A 8 1.56 26.26 -12.61
CA GLU A 8 0.76 26.50 -11.40
C GLU A 8 0.04 25.22 -10.91
N ALA A 9 -0.57 24.46 -11.83
CA ALA A 9 -1.22 23.20 -11.50
C ALA A 9 -0.22 22.17 -10.93
N ALA A 10 0.98 22.08 -11.50
CA ALA A 10 2.04 21.21 -10.99
C ALA A 10 2.51 21.64 -9.60
N GLN A 11 2.70 22.94 -9.36
CA GLN A 11 3.08 23.48 -8.05
C GLN A 11 2.01 23.19 -6.98
N LEU A 12 0.73 23.36 -7.33
CA LEU A 12 -0.39 23.02 -6.45
C LEU A 12 -0.40 21.53 -6.13
N HIS A 13 -0.25 20.67 -7.13
CA HIS A 13 -0.19 19.22 -6.93
C HIS A 13 0.95 18.81 -5.99
N CYS A 14 2.15 19.36 -6.19
CA CYS A 14 3.30 19.12 -5.32
C CYS A 14 3.03 19.53 -3.87
N ARG A 15 2.37 20.68 -3.64
CA ARG A 15 2.01 21.14 -2.30
C ARG A 15 0.99 20.20 -1.65
N SER A 16 -0.07 19.83 -2.37
CA SER A 16 -1.07 18.88 -1.87
C SER A 16 -0.44 17.52 -1.52
N LEU A 17 0.54 17.05 -2.29
CA LEU A 17 1.28 15.84 -1.98
C LEU A 17 2.12 15.99 -0.71
N GLN A 18 2.81 17.11 -0.53
CA GLN A 18 3.58 17.40 0.69
C GLN A 18 2.70 17.40 1.93
N GLU A 19 1.54 18.07 1.88
CA GLU A 19 0.58 18.11 2.98
C GLU A 19 0.02 16.72 3.32
N ALA A 20 -0.33 15.92 2.30
CA ALA A 20 -0.80 14.56 2.47
C ALA A 20 0.28 13.65 3.08
N LEU A 21 1.53 13.77 2.62
CA LEU A 21 2.67 13.03 3.16
C LEU A 21 2.95 13.39 4.61
N ASP A 22 2.86 14.67 4.98
CA ASP A 22 3.05 15.09 6.37
C ASP A 22 1.94 14.54 7.29
N GLY A 23 0.69 14.53 6.82
CA GLY A 23 -0.40 13.86 7.53
C GLY A 23 -0.14 12.35 7.69
N PHE A 24 0.26 11.69 6.60
CA PHE A 24 0.60 10.26 6.61
C PHE A 24 1.78 9.94 7.54
N ARG A 25 2.81 10.79 7.60
CA ARG A 25 3.93 10.60 8.52
C ARG A 25 3.50 10.65 9.99
N ARG A 26 2.62 11.59 10.35
CA ARG A 26 2.18 11.77 11.74
C ARG A 26 1.26 10.65 12.22
N SER A 27 0.33 10.18 11.39
CA SER A 27 -0.72 9.24 11.83
C SER A 27 -0.85 7.97 10.99
N GLY A 28 -0.41 7.99 9.74
CA GLY A 28 -0.47 6.86 8.81
C GLY A 28 0.63 5.83 9.04
N LEU A 29 1.88 6.25 9.29
CA LEU A 29 3.01 5.34 9.51
C LEU A 29 2.78 4.37 10.68
N PRO A 30 2.38 4.84 11.89
CA PRO A 30 2.09 3.91 12.99
C PRO A 30 0.95 2.95 12.67
N ARG A 31 -0.07 3.41 11.94
CA ARG A 31 -1.22 2.59 11.55
C ARG A 31 -0.83 1.49 10.55
N ILE A 32 0.00 1.80 9.55
CA ILE A 32 0.47 0.79 8.60
C ILE A 32 1.36 -0.24 9.30
N ALA A 33 2.19 0.17 10.26
CA ALA A 33 2.98 -0.77 11.05
C ALA A 33 2.10 -1.73 11.86
N ASP A 34 1.07 -1.22 12.54
CA ASP A 34 0.08 -2.04 13.26
C ASP A 34 -0.63 -3.02 12.32
N TRP A 35 -1.15 -2.54 11.20
CA TRP A 35 -1.83 -3.39 10.21
C TRP A 35 -0.90 -4.46 9.64
N GLY A 36 0.37 -4.14 9.40
CA GLY A 36 1.37 -5.10 8.97
C GLY A 36 1.59 -6.21 9.99
N GLY A 37 1.74 -5.87 11.27
CA GLY A 37 1.89 -6.84 12.35
C GLY A 37 0.66 -7.75 12.51
N ARG A 38 -0.53 -7.16 12.47
CA ARG A 38 -1.81 -7.90 12.53
C ARG A 38 -1.97 -8.84 11.34
N LEU A 39 -1.63 -8.37 10.14
CA LEU A 39 -1.71 -9.17 8.93
C LEU A 39 -0.72 -10.34 8.96
N ALA A 40 0.51 -10.11 9.46
CA ALA A 40 1.49 -11.17 9.63
C ALA A 40 0.94 -12.28 10.53
N ALA A 41 0.41 -11.93 11.72
CA ALA A 41 -0.18 -12.89 12.64
C ALA A 41 -1.35 -13.68 12.02
N VAL A 42 -2.30 -12.97 11.38
CA VAL A 42 -3.46 -13.61 10.73
C VAL A 42 -3.01 -14.61 9.67
N LEU A 43 -2.03 -14.25 8.83
CA LEU A 43 -1.62 -15.12 7.73
C LEU A 43 -0.76 -16.29 8.20
N THR A 44 0.08 -16.13 9.23
CA THR A 44 0.85 -17.25 9.80
C THR A 44 -0.04 -18.26 10.52
N ASP A 45 -1.16 -17.81 11.09
CA ASP A 45 -2.15 -18.67 11.75
C ASP A 45 -3.12 -19.34 10.73
N GLY A 46 -2.84 -19.24 9.43
CA GLY A 46 -3.64 -19.84 8.36
C GLY A 46 -4.88 -19.04 7.95
N GLY A 47 -5.01 -17.81 8.44
CA GLY A 47 -6.02 -16.84 8.02
C GLY A 47 -5.80 -16.33 6.59
N ARG A 48 -6.75 -15.51 6.12
CA ARG A 48 -6.78 -15.02 4.73
C ARG A 48 -7.01 -13.52 4.68
N LEU A 49 -6.35 -12.86 3.73
CA LEU A 49 -6.61 -11.46 3.39
C LEU A 49 -7.53 -11.37 2.16
N LEU A 50 -8.62 -10.61 2.30
CA LEU A 50 -9.45 -10.20 1.17
C LEU A 50 -9.22 -8.71 0.92
N ALA A 51 -8.89 -8.35 -0.32
CA ALA A 51 -8.71 -6.96 -0.74
C ALA A 51 -9.64 -6.66 -1.92
N ALA A 52 -10.38 -5.56 -1.82
CA ALA A 52 -11.32 -5.12 -2.84
C ALA A 52 -11.29 -3.58 -2.96
N GLY A 53 -11.68 -3.08 -4.12
CA GLY A 53 -11.72 -1.65 -4.42
C GLY A 53 -12.41 -1.39 -5.76
N ASN A 54 -12.71 -0.13 -6.04
CA ASN A 54 -13.31 0.35 -7.29
C ASN A 54 -12.33 1.23 -8.07
N GLY A 55 -12.37 1.18 -9.40
CA GLY A 55 -11.49 1.98 -10.26
C GLY A 55 -10.00 1.78 -9.93
N GLY A 56 -9.25 2.87 -9.72
CA GLY A 56 -7.82 2.80 -9.39
C GLY A 56 -7.50 2.01 -8.12
N SER A 57 -8.41 1.97 -7.14
CA SER A 57 -8.22 1.18 -5.92
C SER A 57 -8.36 -0.34 -6.16
N ALA A 58 -9.07 -0.76 -7.22
CA ALA A 58 -9.12 -2.16 -7.62
C ALA A 58 -7.74 -2.64 -8.11
N ALA A 59 -7.04 -1.81 -8.89
CA ALA A 59 -5.68 -2.10 -9.34
C ALA A 59 -4.70 -2.19 -8.15
N GLN A 60 -4.84 -1.31 -7.16
CA GLN A 60 -4.05 -1.37 -5.93
C GLN A 60 -4.34 -2.64 -5.10
N ALA A 61 -5.61 -3.05 -4.99
CA ALA A 61 -6.00 -4.29 -4.31
C ALA A 61 -5.42 -5.54 -5.00
N GLN A 62 -5.45 -5.56 -6.34
CA GLN A 62 -4.83 -6.63 -7.14
C GLN A 62 -3.30 -6.62 -6.97
N HIS A 63 -2.67 -5.46 -7.01
CA HIS A 63 -1.22 -5.34 -6.83
C HIS A 63 -0.78 -5.83 -5.44
N LEU A 64 -1.47 -5.40 -4.38
CA LEU A 64 -1.19 -5.84 -3.01
C LEU A 64 -1.28 -7.36 -2.85
N THR A 65 -2.35 -7.96 -3.38
CA THR A 65 -2.55 -9.42 -3.27
C THR A 65 -1.52 -10.19 -4.09
N ALA A 66 -1.15 -9.71 -5.28
CA ALA A 66 -0.10 -10.31 -6.11
C ALA A 66 1.27 -10.31 -5.42
N GLU A 67 1.67 -9.20 -4.80
CA GLU A 67 2.93 -9.10 -4.05
C GLU A 67 2.97 -10.10 -2.87
N LEU A 68 1.89 -10.18 -2.09
CA LEU A 68 1.83 -11.08 -0.94
C LEU A 68 1.88 -12.54 -1.38
N VAL A 69 1.04 -12.96 -2.32
CA VAL A 69 1.02 -14.35 -2.83
C VAL A 69 2.34 -14.72 -3.51
N GLY A 70 2.95 -13.78 -4.24
CA GLY A 70 4.25 -13.97 -4.89
C GLY A 70 5.41 -14.19 -3.92
N ARG A 71 5.38 -13.53 -2.75
CA ARG A 71 6.37 -13.75 -1.68
C ARG A 71 6.11 -15.03 -0.88
N TYR A 72 4.85 -15.39 -0.63
CA TYR A 72 4.49 -16.68 0.00
C TYR A 72 5.02 -17.88 -0.78
N ARG A 73 5.04 -17.83 -2.12
CA ARG A 73 5.61 -18.91 -2.95
C ARG A 73 7.14 -19.02 -2.89
N ARG A 74 7.85 -17.97 -2.47
CA ARG A 74 9.32 -17.98 -2.34
C ARG A 74 9.83 -18.42 -0.96
N GLY A 75 8.96 -18.52 0.04
CA GLY A 75 9.28 -18.99 1.40
C GLY A 75 9.21 -20.51 1.60
N GLY A 76 8.95 -21.28 0.54
CA GLY A 76 8.86 -22.74 0.59
C GLY A 76 10.20 -23.44 0.70
N GLY A 77 10.95 -23.18 1.77
CA GLY A 77 11.89 -24.18 2.29
C GLY A 77 11.04 -25.30 2.93
N ALA A 78 11.06 -26.48 2.33
CA ALA A 78 10.35 -27.65 2.82
C ALA A 78 10.71 -27.95 4.30
N PRO A 79 9.77 -28.44 5.14
CA PRO A 79 10.15 -29.03 6.41
C PRO A 79 10.96 -30.30 6.12
N SER A 80 12.22 -30.33 6.58
CA SER A 80 13.03 -31.54 6.56
C SER A 80 12.39 -32.59 7.46
N ALA A 81 11.91 -33.67 6.85
CA ALA A 81 11.71 -34.96 7.51
C ALA A 81 13.00 -35.79 7.39
#